data_AF-A0A7W7KE54-F1
#
_entry.id   AF-A0A7W7KE54-F1
#
_cell.length_a   1.000
_cell.length_b   1.000
_cell.length_c   1.000
_cell.angle_alpha   90.00
_cell.angle_beta   90.00
_cell.angle_gamma   90.00
#
_symmetry.space_group_name_H-M   'P 1'
#
loop_
_entity.id
_entity.type
_entity.pdbx_description
1 polymer ?
#
loop_
_entity_poly.entity_id
_entity_poly.type
_entity_poly.pdbx_seq_one_letter_code
_entity_poly.pdbx_strand_id
1 'polypeptide(L)'
;MESTQDCIVDETGRKLVSEKAENSPEAFAAMLERYIIVSQSQACEILMTIPGVGVQTSAAFAAAMDEAGRFRQSRNAGAYFCLLPRRHNSGELDWTGRITKQRDGSVRKLLYEAANSVLTRSRETFALRHGP
;
A
#
# COMPACT_ATOMS: atom_id res chain seq x y z
N MET A 1 -10.65 -18.81 -1.15
CA MET A 1 -9.76 -18.78 0.03
C MET A 1 -9.00 -17.48 0.00
N GLU A 2 -9.50 -16.48 0.73
CA GLU A 2 -8.94 -15.13 0.74
C GLU A 2 -7.83 -15.07 1.79
N SER A 3 -6.59 -15.39 1.40
CA SER A 3 -5.42 -15.30 2.30
C SER A 3 -5.11 -13.83 2.58
N THR A 4 -5.04 -13.47 3.87
CA THR A 4 -4.55 -12.17 4.32
C THR A 4 -3.04 -12.24 4.45
N GLN A 5 -2.35 -11.26 3.88
CA GLN A 5 -0.89 -11.23 3.83
C GLN A 5 -0.39 -10.33 4.96
N ASP A 6 0.28 -10.93 5.93
CA ASP A 6 0.81 -10.20 7.09
C ASP A 6 2.24 -9.74 6.80
N CYS A 7 2.49 -8.47 7.10
CA CYS A 7 3.83 -7.91 7.12
C CYS A 7 4.33 -7.98 8.56
N ILE A 8 5.32 -8.83 8.83
CA ILE A 8 6.07 -8.75 10.09
C ILE A 8 6.88 -7.47 10.01
N VAL A 9 6.62 -6.53 10.92
CA VAL A 9 7.40 -5.30 11.06
C VAL A 9 8.07 -5.24 12.43
N ASP A 10 9.23 -4.60 12.51
CA ASP A 10 9.88 -4.30 13.78
C ASP A 10 9.19 -3.14 14.51
N GLU A 11 9.69 -2.83 15.71
CA GLU A 11 9.25 -1.71 16.56
C GLU A 11 9.40 -0.33 15.92
N THR A 12 10.19 -0.22 14.84
CA THR A 12 10.38 1.01 14.05
C THR A 12 9.50 1.04 12.79
N GLY A 13 8.71 -0.01 12.54
CA GLY A 13 7.84 -0.13 11.38
C GLY A 13 8.50 -0.73 10.13
N ARG A 14 9.74 -1.24 10.21
CA ARG A 14 10.43 -1.85 9.05
C ARG A 14 9.98 -3.28 8.82
N LYS A 15 9.70 -3.65 7.57
CA LYS A 15 9.27 -5.00 7.18
C LYS A 15 10.40 -6.03 7.28
N LEU A 16 10.25 -6.98 8.19
CA LEU A 16 11.17 -8.09 8.45
C LEU A 16 10.87 -9.31 7.56
N VAL A 17 9.60 -9.71 7.39
CA VAL A 17 9.18 -10.89 6.59
C VAL A 17 7.74 -10.70 6.07
N SER A 18 7.43 -11.25 4.89
CA SER A 18 6.05 -11.44 4.42
C SER A 18 5.60 -12.88 4.70
N GLU A 19 4.68 -13.08 5.63
CA GLU A 19 4.14 -14.40 5.95
C GLU A 19 2.68 -14.49 5.48
N LYS A 20 2.31 -15.65 4.92
CA LYS A 20 0.91 -15.93 4.58
C LYS A 20 0.21 -16.32 5.87
N ALA A 21 -0.57 -15.42 6.45
CA ALA A 21 -1.44 -15.76 7.56
C ALA A 21 -2.64 -16.57 7.02
N GLU A 22 -2.86 -17.74 7.60
CA GLU A 22 -4.14 -18.45 7.44
C GLU A 22 -5.24 -17.65 8.12
N ASN A 23 -6.47 -17.72 7.61
CA ASN A 23 -7.62 -17.02 8.19
C ASN A 23 -8.06 -17.69 9.50
N SER A 24 -7.27 -17.54 10.57
CA SER A 24 -7.66 -17.91 11.93
C SER A 24 -7.98 -16.65 12.75
N PRO A 25 -8.92 -16.74 13.70
CA PRO A 25 -9.19 -15.65 14.64
C PRO A 25 -7.94 -15.22 15.43
N GLU A 26 -7.01 -16.14 15.71
CA GLU A 26 -5.76 -15.80 16.41
C GLU A 26 -4.78 -15.04 15.52
N ALA A 27 -4.69 -15.39 14.24
CA ALA A 27 -3.90 -14.65 13.26
C ALA A 27 -4.43 -13.22 13.10
N PHE A 28 -5.75 -13.04 13.07
CA PHE A 28 -6.37 -11.72 13.05
C PHE A 28 -6.12 -10.92 14.33
N ALA A 29 -6.15 -11.55 15.50
CA ALA A 29 -5.81 -10.90 16.77
C ALA A 29 -4.32 -10.49 16.84
N ALA A 30 -3.40 -11.36 16.42
CA ALA A 30 -1.97 -11.07 16.37
C ALA A 30 -1.62 -9.99 15.33
N MET A 31 -2.34 -9.97 14.21
CA MET A 31 -2.30 -8.88 13.23
C MET A 31 -2.75 -7.57 13.89
N LEU A 32 -3.90 -7.56 14.57
CA LEU A 32 -4.47 -6.39 15.26
C LEU A 32 -3.54 -5.84 16.36
N GLU A 33 -2.90 -6.70 17.15
CA GLU A 33 -1.96 -6.28 18.18
C GLU A 33 -0.73 -5.57 17.59
N ARG A 34 -0.14 -6.11 16.51
CA ARG A 34 0.93 -5.43 15.77
C ARG A 34 0.44 -4.14 15.11
N TYR A 35 -0.80 -4.15 14.66
CA TYR A 35 -1.48 -3.00 14.07
C TYR A 35 -1.55 -1.80 15.00
N ILE A 36 -1.81 -2.03 16.28
CA ILE A 36 -1.91 -0.99 17.31
C ILE A 36 -0.57 -0.28 17.51
N ILE A 37 0.55 -1.00 17.43
CA ILE A 37 1.89 -0.41 17.57
C ILE A 37 2.22 0.46 16.35
N VAL A 38 1.99 -0.05 15.13
CA VAL A 38 2.32 0.69 13.90
C VAL A 38 1.39 1.88 13.69
N SER A 39 0.11 1.74 14.04
CA SER A 39 -0.89 2.82 13.91
C SER A 39 -0.63 4.04 14.80
N GLN A 40 0.16 3.89 15.87
CA GLN A 40 0.61 5.00 16.72
C GLN A 40 1.87 5.70 16.19
N SER A 41 2.38 5.29 15.02
CA SER A 41 3.46 6.02 14.38
C SER A 41 2.96 7.33 13.77
N GLN A 42 3.78 8.38 13.86
CA GLN A 42 3.53 9.67 13.22
C GLN A 42 3.24 9.53 11.71
N ALA A 43 3.87 8.55 11.04
CA ALA A 43 3.64 8.26 9.63
C ALA A 43 2.21 7.77 9.38
N CYS A 44 1.71 6.85 10.19
CA CYS A 44 0.32 6.37 10.08
C CYS A 44 -0.69 7.47 10.37
N GLU A 45 -0.45 8.33 11.35
CA GLU A 45 -1.31 9.48 11.65
C GLU A 45 -1.40 10.43 10.46
N ILE A 46 -0.27 10.81 9.87
CA ILE A 46 -0.23 11.66 8.67
C ILE A 46 -0.96 10.99 7.51
N LEU A 47 -0.72 9.69 7.27
CA LEU A 47 -1.38 8.96 6.19
C LEU A 47 -2.89 8.88 6.38
N MET A 48 -3.38 8.71 7.61
CA MET A 48 -4.82 8.66 7.90
C MET A 48 -5.53 10.01 7.76
N THR A 49 -4.79 11.13 7.62
CA THR A 49 -5.40 12.41 7.22
C THR A 49 -5.87 12.41 5.76
N ILE A 50 -5.36 11.47 4.95
CA ILE A 50 -5.75 11.34 3.55
C ILE A 50 -7.13 10.65 3.48
N PRO A 51 -8.12 11.25 2.81
CA PRO A 51 -9.44 10.64 2.65
C PRO A 51 -9.36 9.24 2.05
N GLY A 52 -10.13 8.31 2.60
CA GLY A 52 -10.14 6.89 2.19
C GLY A 52 -8.98 6.06 2.73
N VAL A 53 -7.98 6.67 3.37
CA VAL A 53 -6.87 5.95 4.02
C VAL A 53 -7.23 5.70 5.48
N GLY A 54 -7.63 4.47 5.77
CA GLY A 54 -7.83 4.00 7.14
C GLY A 54 -6.57 3.40 7.74
N VAL A 55 -6.67 3.00 9.00
CA VAL A 55 -5.58 2.36 9.75
C VAL A 55 -4.97 1.21 8.94
N GLN A 56 -5.80 0.34 8.35
CA GLN A 56 -5.39 -0.82 7.53
C GLN A 56 -4.49 -0.46 6.34
N THR A 57 -4.81 0.63 5.67
CA THR A 57 -4.04 1.08 4.50
C THR A 57 -2.79 1.83 4.95
N SER A 58 -2.86 2.64 6.00
CA SER A 58 -1.73 3.45 6.48
C SER A 58 -0.60 2.58 7.01
N ALA A 59 -0.89 1.58 7.86
CA ALA A 59 0.15 0.73 8.42
C ALA A 59 0.73 -0.24 7.38
N ALA A 60 -0.08 -0.80 6.48
CA ALA A 60 0.44 -1.61 5.36
C ALA A 60 1.34 -0.80 4.41
N PHE A 61 0.99 0.45 4.14
CA PHE A 61 1.81 1.36 3.34
C PHE A 61 3.12 1.70 4.06
N ALA A 62 3.04 2.11 5.33
CA ALA A 62 4.20 2.46 6.15
C ALA A 62 5.17 1.27 6.29
N ALA A 63 4.64 0.09 6.61
CA ALA A 63 5.41 -1.15 6.68
C ALA A 63 6.18 -1.45 5.39
N ALA A 64 5.55 -1.21 4.24
CA ALA A 64 6.16 -1.47 2.96
C ALA A 64 7.07 -0.32 2.46
N MET A 65 6.87 0.90 2.98
CA MET A 65 7.73 2.08 2.84
C MET A 65 8.79 2.11 3.93
N ASP A 66 9.84 1.33 3.74
CA ASP A 66 10.97 1.24 4.69
C ASP A 66 11.63 2.62 4.97
N GLU A 67 11.89 3.41 3.92
CA GLU A 67 12.38 4.79 4.05
C GLU A 67 11.78 5.67 2.94
N ALA A 68 10.96 6.66 3.33
CA ALA A 68 10.32 7.56 2.37
C ALA A 68 11.35 8.38 1.55
N GLY A 69 12.49 8.71 2.15
CA GLY A 69 13.60 9.44 1.52
C GLY A 69 14.27 8.69 0.36
N ARG A 70 14.01 7.38 0.21
CA ARG A 70 14.56 6.57 -0.89
C ARG A 70 14.07 7.03 -2.28
N PHE A 71 12.93 7.71 -2.36
CA PHE A 71 12.36 8.16 -3.63
C PHE A 71 12.66 9.63 -3.88
N ARG A 72 13.47 9.92 -4.91
CA ARG A 72 13.69 11.29 -5.39
C ARG A 72 12.40 12.01 -5.80
N GLN A 73 11.38 11.24 -6.23
CA GLN A 73 10.11 11.75 -6.73
C GLN A 73 8.98 10.82 -6.33
N SER A 74 7.84 11.41 -5.91
CA SER A 74 6.66 10.68 -5.42
C SER A 74 6.12 9.66 -6.41
N ARG A 75 6.17 9.94 -7.72
CA ARG A 75 5.71 9.01 -8.77
C ARG A 75 6.44 7.65 -8.75
N ASN A 76 7.67 7.61 -8.24
CA ASN A 76 8.46 6.38 -8.15
C ASN A 76 7.95 5.46 -7.05
N ALA A 77 7.26 5.99 -6.02
CA ALA A 77 6.56 5.18 -5.03
C ALA A 77 5.40 4.41 -5.66
N GLY A 78 4.68 5.00 -6.63
CA GLY A 78 3.65 4.30 -7.39
C GLY A 78 4.19 3.10 -8.17
N ALA A 79 5.35 3.25 -8.81
CA ALA A 79 6.05 2.15 -9.48
C ALA A 79 6.48 1.07 -8.47
N TYR A 80 6.97 1.49 -7.30
CA TYR A 80 7.36 0.58 -6.22
C TYR A 80 6.20 -0.32 -5.81
N PHE A 81 5.00 0.22 -5.59
CA PHE A 81 3.80 -0.58 -5.25
C PHE A 81 3.14 -1.30 -6.43
N CYS A 82 3.78 -1.28 -7.60
CA CYS A 82 3.24 -1.85 -8.84
C CYS A 82 1.86 -1.26 -9.17
N LEU A 83 1.69 0.05 -9.02
CA LEU A 83 0.49 0.78 -9.42
C LEU A 83 0.56 1.27 -10.87
N LEU A 84 1.74 1.16 -11.49
CA LEU A 84 1.97 1.56 -12.87
C LEU A 84 2.05 0.33 -13.78
N PRO A 85 1.57 0.43 -15.04
CA PRO A 85 1.81 -0.60 -16.03
C PRO A 85 3.30 -0.74 -16.34
N ARG A 86 3.74 -1.95 -16.70
CA ARG A 86 5.13 -2.20 -17.10
C ARG A 86 5.42 -1.49 -18.42
N ARG A 87 6.43 -0.62 -18.48
CA ARG A 87 6.97 -0.05 -19.72
C ARG A 87 8.11 -0.91 -20.24
N HIS A 88 8.09 -1.21 -21.53
CA HIS A 88 9.22 -1.80 -22.25
C HIS A 88 9.66 -0.82 -23.31
N ASN A 89 10.90 -0.33 -23.20
CA ASN A 89 11.51 0.53 -24.19
C ASN A 89 12.92 0.00 -24.49
N SER A 90 13.13 -0.57 -25.67
CA SER A 90 14.42 -1.07 -26.14
C SER A 90 15.08 -0.14 -27.18
N GLY A 91 14.54 1.07 -27.38
CA GLY A 91 14.99 2.02 -28.40
C GLY A 91 14.35 1.81 -29.78
N GLU A 92 14.10 0.57 -30.19
CA GLU A 92 13.34 0.24 -31.43
C GLU A 92 11.84 0.03 -31.19
N LEU A 93 11.48 -0.44 -29.99
CA LEU A 93 10.10 -0.77 -29.64
C LEU A 93 9.76 -0.16 -28.28
N ASP A 94 8.69 0.63 -28.23
CA ASP A 94 8.13 1.17 -27.00
C ASP A 94 6.67 0.72 -26.84
N TRP A 95 6.40 -0.06 -25.81
CA TRP A 95 5.04 -0.53 -25.51
C TRP A 95 4.77 -0.59 -24.01
N THR A 96 3.48 -0.46 -23.68
CA THR A 96 2.97 -0.52 -22.31
C THR A 96 2.26 -1.84 -22.08
N GLY A 97 2.75 -2.62 -21.12
CA GLY A 97 2.22 -3.93 -20.75
C GLY A 97 1.30 -3.90 -19.53
N ARG A 98 0.98 -5.09 -19.03
CA ARG A 98 0.14 -5.24 -17.83
C ARG A 98 0.85 -4.71 -16.57
N ILE A 99 0.05 -4.44 -15.54
CA ILE A 99 0.56 -4.20 -14.19
C ILE A 99 1.38 -5.41 -13.72
N THR A 100 2.57 -5.15 -13.19
CA THR A 100 3.45 -6.21 -12.68
C THR A 100 2.91 -6.79 -11.37
N LYS A 101 3.06 -8.10 -11.19
CA LYS A 101 2.73 -8.83 -9.95
C LYS A 101 3.98 -9.17 -9.12
N GLN A 102 5.09 -8.50 -9.42
CA GLN A 102 6.39 -8.79 -8.81
C GLN A 102 6.46 -8.48 -7.32
N ARG A 103 5.50 -7.71 -6.79
CA ARG A 103 5.31 -7.51 -5.36
C ARG A 103 4.01 -8.10 -4.85
N ASP A 104 4.01 -8.31 -3.54
CA ASP A 104 2.84 -8.48 -2.70
C ASP A 104 1.68 -7.59 -3.17
N GLY A 105 0.57 -8.22 -3.54
CA GLY A 105 -0.61 -7.55 -4.07
C GLY A 105 -1.49 -6.89 -3.01
N SER A 106 -1.24 -7.17 -1.72
CA SER A 106 -2.11 -6.77 -0.62
C SER A 106 -2.07 -5.28 -0.38
N VAL A 107 -0.87 -4.67 -0.37
CA VAL A 107 -0.73 -3.21 -0.27
C VAL A 107 -1.39 -2.52 -1.48
N ARG A 108 -1.24 -3.08 -2.68
CA ARG A 108 -1.91 -2.56 -3.88
C ARG A 108 -3.44 -2.66 -3.79
N LYS A 109 -3.98 -3.75 -3.25
CA LYS A 109 -5.42 -3.91 -3.02
C LYS A 109 -5.93 -2.88 -2.02
N LEU A 110 -5.24 -2.69 -0.90
CA LEU A 110 -5.60 -1.69 0.12
C LEU A 110 -5.58 -0.26 -0.44
N LEU A 111 -4.56 0.08 -1.24
CA LEU A 111 -4.48 1.38 -1.91
C LEU A 111 -5.60 1.57 -2.95
N TYR A 112 -5.95 0.51 -3.68
CA TYR A 112 -7.07 0.54 -4.62
C TYR A 112 -8.41 0.75 -3.90
N GLU A 113 -8.67 0.03 -2.81
CA GLU A 113 -9.90 0.20 -2.03
C GLU A 113 -9.99 1.60 -1.41
N ALA A 114 -8.88 2.12 -0.89
CA ALA A 114 -8.81 3.49 -0.39
C ALA A 114 -9.19 4.50 -1.49
N ALA A 115 -8.56 4.42 -2.67
CA ALA A 115 -8.87 5.30 -3.79
C ALA A 115 -10.31 5.13 -4.27
N ASN A 116 -10.81 3.89 -4.37
CA ASN A 116 -12.17 3.60 -4.78
C ASN A 116 -13.19 4.20 -3.80
N SER A 117 -12.92 4.14 -2.50
CA SER A 117 -13.77 4.77 -1.48
C SER A 117 -13.87 6.29 -1.68
N VAL A 118 -12.76 6.96 -2.02
CA VAL A 118 -12.76 8.39 -2.33
C VAL A 118 -13.58 8.68 -3.58
N LEU A 119 -13.34 7.92 -4.65
CA LEU A 119 -14.00 8.13 -5.94
C LEU A 119 -15.51 7.85 -5.91
N THR A 120 -15.97 6.93 -5.05
CA THR A 120 -17.36 6.47 -5.02
C THR A 120 -18.19 7.03 -3.87
N ARG A 121 -17.56 7.39 -2.74
CA ARG A 121 -18.28 7.81 -1.53
C ARG A 121 -18.02 9.25 -1.11
N SER A 122 -16.92 9.87 -1.57
CA SER A 122 -16.64 11.26 -1.24
C SER A 122 -17.35 12.23 -2.18
N ARG A 123 -17.84 13.33 -1.60
CA ARG A 123 -18.41 14.47 -2.35
C ARG A 123 -17.39 15.57 -2.61
N GLU A 124 -16.21 15.47 -2.02
CA GLU A 124 -15.13 16.43 -2.20
C GLU A 124 -14.39 16.19 -3.52
N THR A 125 -13.76 17.26 -4.03
CA THR A 125 -13.04 17.23 -5.30
C THR A 125 -11.57 16.90 -5.05
N PHE A 126 -11.06 15.83 -5.65
CA PHE A 126 -9.68 15.37 -5.48
C PHE A 126 -8.96 15.26 -6.82
N ALA A 127 -7.63 15.37 -6.80
CA ALA A 127 -6.77 15.15 -7.98
C ALA A 127 -7.03 13.78 -8.65
N LEU A 128 -7.34 12.75 -7.85
CA LEU A 128 -7.71 11.42 -8.36
C LEU A 128 -8.96 11.44 -9.26
N ARG A 129 -9.86 12.41 -9.10
CA ARG A 129 -11.10 12.51 -9.87
C ARG A 129 -10.90 13.10 -11.27
N HIS A 130 -9.82 13.86 -11.46
CA HIS A 130 -9.58 14.62 -12.69
C HIS A 130 -8.58 13.96 -13.64
N GLY A 131 -8.00 12.83 -13.25
CA GLY A 131 -6.91 12.20 -14.01
C GLY A 131 -5.63 13.06 -14.04
N PRO A 132 -4.46 12.47 -14.34
CA PRO A 132 -3.28 13.25 -14.69
C PRO A 132 -3.41 13.92 -16.06
#